data_AF-A0A1I7MS95-F1
#
_entry.id   AF-A0A1I7MS95-F1
#
_cell.length_a   1.000
_cell.length_b   1.000
_cell.length_c   1.000
_cell.angle_alpha   90.00
_cell.angle_beta   90.00
_cell.angle_gamma   90.00
#
_symmetry.space_group_name_H-M   'P 1'
#
loop_
_entity.id
_entity.type
_entity.pdbx_description
1 polymer ?
#
loop_
_entity_poly.entity_id
_entity_poly.type
_entity_poly.pdbx_seq_one_letter_code
_entity_poly.pdbx_strand_id
1 'polypeptide(L)'
;MGQLFGQLARDYFGDPLKTHRVESDWESGTRMGFFLGFSPEILAKAGEVTALEKNRKALSKAISEGAIGAITLSEPELRARLAQAREKRSRLESNLSGFRVDEQYADHQADADRLTHAIRELNDEGLSLERRKRDLELAMTEERPAVAGTDLAKQLESMYAEVGIVLPGAATHRFAEVAEFHASVVRNRQMYLQAELLSVTQRLAEVNSERQALDQRRSSIMNLLNDSMALETFRSAERELTDLDALVADLERKLELVQSVSDTGIRLRAMMSEAESSVRTEIADRELPLESAIVLFQQLGEEIYADRNVSLLIEATRKGVLKVVPKIDGDASAGILGVKTFLLDMVCTVTAIQLGRAPRILVHDSQLFDSMDDRQIASCLNIGARLADEVGFQYVVTLNSDRLTAAESEGFDRRSYVIDPVLTDSGEEGGLFGFRFI
;
A
#
# COMPACT_ATOMS: atom_id res chain seq x y z
N MET A 1 -2.84 -17.42 0.36
CA MET A 1 -2.96 -18.77 0.95
C MET A 1 -2.93 -18.75 2.48
N GLY A 2 -1.86 -18.31 3.14
CA GLY A 2 -1.79 -18.33 4.63
C GLY A 2 -2.95 -17.61 5.34
N GLN A 3 -3.32 -16.41 4.88
CA GLN A 3 -4.48 -15.66 5.39
C GLN A 3 -5.81 -16.42 5.23
N LEU A 4 -6.01 -17.13 4.11
CA LEU A 4 -7.22 -17.92 3.88
C LEU A 4 -7.29 -19.13 4.81
N PHE A 5 -6.16 -19.82 5.00
CA PHE A 5 -6.08 -20.92 5.96
C PHE A 5 -6.31 -20.46 7.39
N GLY A 6 -5.85 -19.27 7.79
CA GLY A 6 -6.14 -18.73 9.12
C GLY A 6 -7.64 -18.53 9.41
N GLN A 7 -8.47 -18.32 8.37
CA GLN A 7 -9.93 -18.27 8.51
C GLN A 7 -10.56 -19.66 8.74
N LEU A 8 -9.95 -20.69 8.17
CA LEU A 8 -10.47 -22.06 8.19
C LEU A 8 -9.84 -22.92 9.30
N ALA A 9 -8.69 -22.52 9.81
CA ALA A 9 -8.01 -23.11 10.95
C ALA A 9 -7.48 -21.96 11.80
N ARG A 10 -8.33 -21.53 12.73
CA ARG A 10 -8.13 -20.31 13.51
C ARG A 10 -7.58 -20.64 14.90
N ASP A 11 -6.59 -19.88 15.33
CA ASP A 11 -5.97 -19.92 16.66
C ASP A 11 -6.09 -18.59 17.42
N TYR A 12 -6.77 -17.59 16.84
CA TYR A 12 -7.01 -16.27 17.42
C TYR A 12 -8.49 -15.90 17.44
N PHE A 13 -9.02 -15.66 18.63
CA PHE A 13 -10.45 -15.41 18.89
C PHE A 13 -10.75 -14.05 19.53
N GLY A 14 -9.73 -13.17 19.62
CA GLY A 14 -9.88 -11.85 20.23
C GLY A 14 -10.70 -10.84 19.40
N ASP A 15 -10.91 -11.14 18.12
CA ASP A 15 -11.73 -10.35 17.21
C ASP A 15 -12.32 -11.29 16.12
N PRO A 16 -13.64 -11.34 15.93
CA PRO A 16 -14.28 -12.18 14.92
C PRO A 16 -13.75 -11.91 13.51
N LEU A 17 -13.32 -10.69 13.23
CA LEU A 17 -12.88 -10.27 11.89
C LEU A 17 -11.40 -10.55 11.63
N LYS A 18 -10.60 -10.93 12.65
CA LYS A 18 -9.14 -11.07 12.52
C LYS A 18 -8.68 -12.47 12.86
N THR A 19 -7.68 -12.94 12.15
CA THR A 19 -6.97 -14.21 12.39
C THR A 19 -5.69 -14.03 13.17
N HIS A 20 -5.22 -12.79 13.33
CA HIS A 20 -4.14 -12.46 14.25
C HIS A 20 -4.30 -11.05 14.80
N ARG A 21 -3.72 -10.81 15.99
CA ARG A 21 -3.89 -9.57 16.75
C ARG A 21 -3.62 -8.27 15.96
N VAL A 22 -2.64 -8.30 15.07
CA VAL A 22 -2.16 -7.10 14.34
C VAL A 22 -2.67 -7.02 12.90
N GLU A 23 -3.72 -7.78 12.56
CA GLU A 23 -4.32 -7.75 11.22
C GLU A 23 -4.98 -6.40 10.97
N SER A 24 -4.70 -5.82 9.81
CA SER A 24 -5.28 -4.54 9.42
C SER A 24 -6.66 -4.73 8.81
N ASP A 25 -7.52 -3.71 8.95
CA ASP A 25 -8.92 -3.82 8.54
C ASP A 25 -9.09 -4.12 7.03
N TRP A 26 -8.16 -3.65 6.19
CA TRP A 26 -8.20 -3.93 4.74
C TRP A 26 -7.82 -5.39 4.42
N GLU A 27 -6.90 -5.99 5.18
CA GLU A 27 -6.54 -7.41 5.04
C GLU A 27 -7.73 -8.29 5.45
N SER A 28 -8.33 -7.98 6.60
CA SER A 28 -9.53 -8.67 7.10
C SER A 28 -10.70 -8.55 6.13
N GLY A 29 -10.97 -7.34 5.63
CA GLY A 29 -12.01 -7.10 4.63
C GLY A 29 -11.75 -7.86 3.33
N THR A 30 -10.50 -7.91 2.87
CA THR A 30 -10.11 -8.66 1.66
C THR A 30 -10.34 -10.16 1.84
N ARG A 31 -9.88 -10.69 2.98
CA ARG A 31 -10.01 -12.11 3.35
C ARG A 31 -11.48 -12.51 3.43
N MET A 32 -12.28 -11.79 4.20
CA MET A 32 -13.71 -12.09 4.35
C MET A 32 -14.47 -11.92 3.02
N GLY A 33 -14.17 -10.86 2.27
CA GLY A 33 -14.76 -10.65 0.96
C GLY A 33 -14.46 -11.80 -0.01
N PHE A 34 -13.25 -12.37 0.02
CA PHE A 34 -12.93 -13.55 -0.78
C PHE A 34 -13.88 -14.72 -0.49
N PHE A 35 -14.12 -15.04 0.80
CA PHE A 35 -15.06 -16.10 1.22
C PHE A 35 -16.51 -15.78 0.82
N LEU A 36 -16.89 -14.51 0.85
CA LEU A 36 -18.22 -14.03 0.43
C LEU A 36 -18.36 -13.83 -1.09
N GLY A 37 -17.34 -14.18 -1.87
CA GLY A 37 -17.42 -14.19 -3.33
C GLY A 37 -16.87 -12.96 -4.05
N PHE A 38 -16.45 -11.91 -3.35
CA PHE A 38 -15.92 -10.69 -3.96
C PHE A 38 -14.62 -10.95 -4.75
N SER A 39 -14.35 -10.10 -5.76
CA SER A 39 -13.09 -10.08 -6.49
C SER A 39 -11.93 -9.61 -5.58
N PRO A 40 -10.83 -10.39 -5.45
CA PRO A 40 -9.63 -9.96 -4.74
C PRO A 40 -9.02 -8.68 -5.31
N GLU A 41 -9.08 -8.49 -6.62
CA GLU A 41 -8.53 -7.34 -7.32
C GLU A 41 -9.21 -6.04 -6.90
N ILE A 42 -10.54 -6.08 -6.73
CA ILE A 42 -11.31 -4.93 -6.23
C ILE A 42 -10.95 -4.62 -4.78
N LEU A 43 -10.86 -5.64 -3.92
CA LEU A 43 -10.58 -5.47 -2.49
C LEU A 43 -9.13 -5.02 -2.23
N ALA A 44 -8.18 -5.45 -3.07
CA ALA A 44 -6.77 -5.08 -2.96
C ALA A 44 -6.53 -3.57 -3.11
N LYS A 45 -7.41 -2.83 -3.81
CA LYS A 45 -7.34 -1.36 -3.94
C LYS A 45 -7.28 -0.65 -2.58
N ALA A 46 -7.93 -1.20 -1.56
CA ALA A 46 -7.89 -0.65 -0.20
C ALA A 46 -6.48 -0.72 0.44
N GLY A 47 -5.70 -1.74 0.09
CA GLY A 47 -4.30 -1.87 0.49
C GLY A 47 -3.43 -0.79 -0.14
N GLU A 48 -3.64 -0.49 -1.43
CA GLU A 48 -2.93 0.58 -2.14
C GLU A 48 -3.25 1.97 -1.53
N VAL A 49 -4.53 2.24 -1.27
CA VAL A 49 -4.98 3.45 -0.57
C VAL A 49 -4.31 3.57 0.80
N THR A 50 -4.29 2.48 1.57
CA THR A 50 -3.68 2.45 2.92
C THR A 50 -2.18 2.71 2.85
N ALA A 51 -1.47 2.11 1.89
CA ALA A 51 -0.03 2.32 1.69
C ALA A 51 0.28 3.77 1.30
N LEU A 52 -0.49 4.35 0.37
CA LEU A 52 -0.31 5.74 -0.05
C LEU A 52 -0.63 6.72 1.09
N GLU A 53 -1.68 6.47 1.87
CA GLU A 53 -2.02 7.28 3.05
C GLU A 53 -0.89 7.24 4.09
N LYS A 54 -0.31 6.06 4.35
CA LYS A 54 0.83 5.90 5.27
C LYS A 54 2.05 6.69 4.78
N ASN A 55 2.39 6.59 3.50
CA ASN A 55 3.50 7.34 2.90
C ASN A 55 3.27 8.85 3.00
N ARG A 56 2.06 9.33 2.69
CA ARG A 56 1.70 10.76 2.83
C ARG A 56 1.82 11.24 4.27
N LYS A 57 1.33 10.47 5.24
CA LYS A 57 1.44 10.79 6.67
C LYS A 57 2.89 10.84 7.13
N ALA A 58 3.72 9.88 6.72
CA ALA A 58 5.14 9.87 7.04
C ALA A 58 5.86 11.09 6.46
N LEU A 59 5.60 11.44 5.20
CA LEU A 59 6.18 12.61 4.55
C LEU A 59 5.73 13.92 5.23
N SER A 60 4.43 14.06 5.49
CA SER A 60 3.89 15.21 6.23
C SER A 60 4.49 15.34 7.63
N LYS A 61 4.71 14.22 8.32
CA LYS A 61 5.34 14.20 9.64
C LYS A 61 6.81 14.64 9.57
N ALA A 62 7.58 14.10 8.63
CA ALA A 62 8.98 14.48 8.42
C ALA A 62 9.15 15.99 8.10
N ILE A 63 8.20 16.58 7.36
CA ILE A 63 8.14 18.02 7.12
C ILE A 63 7.88 18.78 8.42
N SER A 64 6.88 18.36 9.20
CA SER A 64 6.51 19.04 10.45
C SER A 64 7.58 18.95 11.55
N GLU A 65 8.33 17.85 11.60
CA GLU A 65 9.41 17.63 12.57
C GLU A 65 10.73 18.31 12.15
N GLY A 66 10.74 18.97 10.98
CA GLY A 66 11.92 19.70 10.50
C GLY A 66 13.05 18.81 10.00
N ALA A 67 12.83 17.49 9.86
CA ALA A 67 13.81 16.56 9.31
C ALA A 67 14.19 16.89 7.86
N ILE A 68 13.31 17.59 7.12
CA ILE A 68 13.52 18.09 5.75
C ILE A 68 13.56 19.64 5.74
N GLY A 69 13.89 20.25 6.88
CA GLY A 69 13.77 21.70 7.14
C GLY A 69 12.35 22.06 7.61
N ALA A 70 12.24 22.83 8.68
CA ALA A 70 10.93 23.20 9.23
C ALA A 70 10.18 24.10 8.24
N ILE A 71 9.10 23.59 7.66
CA ILE A 71 8.21 24.36 6.78
C ILE A 71 7.01 24.81 7.61
N THR A 72 7.01 26.08 8.00
CA THR A 72 5.93 26.70 8.78
C THR A 72 4.91 27.44 7.90
N LEU A 73 5.23 27.65 6.64
CA LEU A 73 4.44 28.43 5.69
C LEU A 73 3.55 27.54 4.82
N SER A 74 2.38 28.05 4.48
CA SER A 74 1.47 27.43 3.50
C SER A 74 1.98 27.59 2.06
N GLU A 75 1.48 26.76 1.14
CA GLU A 75 1.83 26.82 -0.29
C GLU A 75 1.67 28.23 -0.89
N PRO A 76 0.56 28.97 -0.68
CA PRO A 76 0.43 30.34 -1.20
C PRO A 76 1.44 31.32 -0.62
N GLU A 77 1.77 31.19 0.68
CA GLU A 77 2.77 32.03 1.33
C GLU A 77 4.18 31.76 0.80
N LEU A 78 4.53 30.49 0.57
CA LEU A 78 5.79 30.11 -0.07
C LEU A 78 5.89 30.68 -1.49
N ARG A 79 4.82 30.61 -2.28
CA ARG A 79 4.76 31.22 -3.62
C ARG A 79 4.95 32.73 -3.57
N ALA A 80 4.26 33.41 -2.65
CA ALA A 80 4.37 34.86 -2.49
C ALA A 80 5.80 35.28 -2.09
N ARG A 81 6.42 34.59 -1.13
CA ARG A 81 7.81 34.86 -0.72
C ARG A 81 8.81 34.56 -1.85
N LEU A 82 8.62 33.46 -2.57
CA LEU A 82 9.46 33.11 -3.71
C LEU A 82 9.39 34.19 -4.80
N ALA A 83 8.18 34.68 -5.12
CA ALA A 83 8.00 35.77 -6.07
C ALA A 83 8.70 37.07 -5.61
N GLN A 84 8.55 37.43 -4.33
CA GLN A 84 9.23 38.61 -3.76
C GLN A 84 10.76 38.46 -3.78
N ALA A 85 11.29 37.29 -3.44
CA ALA A 85 12.72 37.02 -3.44
C ALA A 85 13.30 37.06 -4.87
N ARG A 86 12.61 36.47 -5.85
CA ARG A 86 12.99 36.53 -7.27
C ARG A 86 12.97 37.95 -7.83
N GLU A 87 11.96 38.75 -7.46
CA GLU A 87 11.89 40.16 -7.86
C GLU A 87 13.05 40.98 -7.27
N LYS A 88 13.35 40.81 -5.97
CA LYS A 88 14.49 41.48 -5.33
C LYS A 88 15.81 41.08 -5.99
N ARG A 89 15.99 39.78 -6.23
CA ARG A 89 17.15 39.23 -6.94
C ARG A 89 17.30 39.86 -8.32
N SER A 90 16.23 39.89 -9.12
CA SER A 90 16.25 40.48 -10.46
C SER A 90 16.61 41.97 -10.45
N ARG A 91 16.10 42.74 -9.49
CA ARG A 91 16.46 44.16 -9.34
C ARG A 91 17.92 44.35 -8.96
N LEU A 92 18.41 43.58 -7.98
CA LEU A 92 19.80 43.65 -7.53
C LEU A 92 20.77 43.23 -8.65
N GLU A 93 20.40 42.19 -9.40
CA GLU A 93 21.13 41.71 -10.56
C GLU A 93 21.21 42.77 -11.68
N SER A 94 20.10 43.46 -11.96
CA SER A 94 20.06 44.59 -12.90
C SER A 94 20.95 45.75 -12.43
N ASN A 95 20.86 46.12 -11.14
CA ASN A 95 21.69 47.19 -10.55
C ASN A 95 23.19 46.86 -10.62
N LEU A 96 23.58 45.60 -10.37
CA LEU A 96 24.95 45.13 -10.51
C LEU A 96 25.44 45.22 -11.96
N SER A 97 24.60 44.88 -12.94
CA SER A 97 24.95 44.98 -14.37
C SER A 97 25.09 46.42 -14.89
N GLY A 98 24.45 47.38 -14.22
CA GLY A 98 24.52 48.81 -14.54
C GLY A 98 25.64 49.57 -13.82
N PHE A 99 26.37 48.92 -12.91
CA PHE A 99 27.43 49.55 -12.14
C PHE A 99 28.64 49.83 -13.06
N ARG A 100 29.11 51.09 -13.16
CA ARG A 100 30.34 51.46 -13.89
C ARG A 100 31.34 52.06 -12.90
N VAL A 101 32.50 51.42 -12.73
CA VAL A 101 33.65 51.95 -11.98
C VAL A 101 34.55 52.71 -12.97
N ASP A 102 35.22 53.77 -12.50
CA ASP A 102 36.08 54.71 -13.23
C ASP A 102 36.89 54.14 -14.42
N GLU A 103 37.17 55.00 -15.41
CA GLU A 103 37.87 54.73 -16.69
C GLU A 103 39.18 53.93 -16.59
N GLN A 104 39.83 53.87 -15.43
CA GLN A 104 41.07 53.11 -15.21
C GLN A 104 40.85 51.61 -14.94
N TYR A 105 39.61 51.17 -14.74
CA TYR A 105 39.25 49.78 -14.45
C TYR A 105 38.23 49.18 -15.43
N ALA A 106 37.84 49.93 -16.45
CA ALA A 106 36.83 49.53 -17.43
C ALA A 106 37.15 48.19 -18.13
N ASP A 107 38.42 47.91 -18.41
CA ASP A 107 38.85 46.66 -19.04
C ASP A 107 38.71 45.45 -18.10
N HIS A 108 39.11 45.61 -16.83
CA HIS A 108 38.97 44.57 -15.82
C HIS A 108 37.50 44.32 -15.45
N GLN A 109 36.68 45.37 -15.45
CA GLN A 109 35.24 45.27 -15.24
C GLN A 109 34.55 44.58 -16.42
N ALA A 110 34.88 44.93 -17.66
CA ALA A 110 34.37 44.26 -18.85
C ALA A 110 34.72 42.77 -18.87
N ASP A 111 35.92 42.40 -18.41
CA ASP A 111 36.31 40.99 -18.29
C ASP A 111 35.56 40.28 -17.15
N ALA A 112 35.31 40.94 -16.02
CA ALA A 112 34.49 40.40 -14.94
C ALA A 112 33.02 40.19 -15.37
N ASP A 113 32.46 41.11 -16.14
CA ASP A 113 31.11 41.01 -16.69
C ASP A 113 30.99 39.86 -17.70
N ARG A 114 31.99 39.70 -18.58
CA ARG A 114 32.07 38.54 -19.50
C ARG A 114 32.11 37.21 -18.76
N LEU A 115 32.94 37.11 -17.72
CA LEU A 115 33.02 35.89 -16.90
C LEU A 115 31.70 35.63 -16.17
N THR A 116 31.04 36.67 -15.66
CA THR A 116 29.73 36.54 -15.02
C THR A 116 28.67 36.06 -16.00
N HIS A 117 28.66 36.55 -17.24
CA HIS A 117 27.78 36.05 -18.30
C HIS A 117 28.06 34.58 -18.63
N ALA A 118 29.32 34.18 -18.79
CA ALA A 118 29.67 32.79 -19.07
C ALA A 118 29.29 31.83 -17.92
N ILE A 119 29.45 32.27 -16.67
CA ILE A 119 29.01 31.50 -15.50
C ILE A 119 27.48 31.34 -15.49
N ARG A 120 26.72 32.36 -15.90
CA ARG A 120 25.25 32.26 -16.02
C ARG A 120 24.84 31.25 -17.08
N GLU A 121 25.44 31.30 -18.27
CA GLU A 121 25.15 30.33 -19.34
C GLU A 121 25.43 28.88 -18.88
N LEU A 122 26.53 28.66 -18.16
CA LEU A 122 26.85 27.35 -17.58
C LEU A 122 25.87 26.93 -16.46
N ASN A 123 25.40 27.86 -15.64
CA ASN A 123 24.38 27.57 -14.63
C ASN A 123 23.04 27.17 -15.28
N ASP A 124 22.63 27.88 -16.32
CA ASP A 124 21.40 27.58 -17.06
C ASP A 124 21.50 26.23 -17.77
N GLU A 125 22.65 25.93 -18.38
CA GLU A 125 22.94 24.61 -18.97
C GLU A 125 22.89 23.51 -17.91
N GLY A 126 23.56 23.71 -16.77
CA GLY A 126 23.57 22.76 -15.66
C GLY A 126 22.17 22.46 -15.13
N LEU A 127 21.34 23.49 -14.97
CA LEU A 127 19.96 23.34 -14.48
C LEU A 127 19.07 22.58 -15.48
N SER A 128 19.27 22.82 -16.78
CA SER A 128 18.62 22.04 -17.84
C SER A 128 19.04 20.56 -17.81
N LEU A 129 20.34 20.30 -17.66
CA LEU A 129 20.89 18.94 -17.58
C LEU A 129 20.42 18.19 -16.32
N GLU A 130 20.30 18.86 -15.16
CA GLU A 130 19.77 18.25 -13.94
C GLU A 130 18.29 17.86 -14.06
N ARG A 131 17.48 18.68 -14.75
CA ARG A 131 16.09 18.32 -15.07
C ARG A 131 16.07 17.09 -15.99
N ARG A 132 16.86 17.12 -17.06
CA ARG A 132 16.95 15.98 -18.00
C ARG A 132 17.40 14.69 -17.31
N LYS A 133 18.37 14.79 -16.41
CA LYS A 133 18.85 13.66 -15.59
C LYS A 133 17.71 13.04 -14.77
N ARG A 134 16.93 13.87 -14.07
CA ARG A 134 15.77 13.41 -13.28
C ARG A 134 14.72 12.75 -14.16
N ASP A 135 14.40 13.32 -15.32
CA ASP A 135 13.44 12.74 -16.27
C ASP A 135 13.89 11.35 -16.75
N LEU A 136 15.20 11.19 -17.03
CA LEU A 136 15.80 9.91 -17.43
C LEU A 136 15.77 8.87 -16.29
N GLU A 137 16.07 9.28 -15.05
CA GLU A 137 16.00 8.41 -13.86
C GLU A 137 14.55 7.92 -13.59
N LEU A 138 13.57 8.80 -13.78
CA LEU A 138 12.15 8.48 -13.63
C LEU A 138 11.68 7.50 -14.72
N ALA A 139 11.99 7.80 -15.98
CA ALA A 139 11.68 6.91 -17.12
C ALA A 139 12.31 5.51 -16.94
N MET A 140 13.52 5.44 -16.40
CA MET A 140 14.19 4.17 -16.12
C MET A 140 13.54 3.38 -14.97
N THR A 141 12.86 4.05 -14.04
CA THR A 141 12.11 3.40 -12.94
C THR A 141 10.76 2.87 -13.41
N GLU A 142 10.11 3.57 -14.34
CA GLU A 142 8.82 3.19 -14.94
C GLU A 142 8.94 2.03 -15.94
N GLU A 143 10.06 1.93 -16.66
CA GLU A 143 10.38 0.83 -17.58
C GLU A 143 10.78 -0.46 -16.85
N ARG A 144 9.86 -1.04 -16.07
CA ARG A 144 9.99 -2.39 -15.52
C ARG A 144 9.23 -3.39 -16.39
N PRO A 145 9.83 -4.53 -16.76
CA PRO A 145 9.10 -5.56 -17.46
C PRO A 145 8.01 -6.11 -16.54
N ALA A 146 6.75 -5.88 -16.91
CA ALA A 146 5.62 -6.59 -16.36
C ALA A 146 5.68 -8.03 -16.92
N VAL A 147 6.29 -8.93 -16.14
CA VAL A 147 6.34 -10.38 -16.34
C VAL A 147 7.16 -10.83 -17.56
N ALA A 148 8.09 -11.77 -17.34
CA ALA A 148 8.85 -12.39 -18.42
C ALA A 148 7.88 -13.14 -19.36
N GLY A 149 7.97 -12.89 -20.67
CA GLY A 149 6.95 -13.26 -21.66
C GLY A 149 6.56 -14.75 -21.70
N THR A 150 7.42 -15.65 -21.25
CA THR A 150 7.10 -17.09 -21.16
C THR A 150 6.10 -17.44 -20.06
N ASP A 151 6.07 -16.67 -18.98
CA ASP A 151 5.16 -16.91 -17.85
C ASP A 151 3.79 -16.27 -18.09
N LEU A 152 3.77 -15.12 -18.78
CA LEU A 152 2.52 -14.46 -19.19
C LEU A 152 1.75 -15.29 -20.23
N ALA A 153 2.45 -15.89 -21.20
CA ALA A 153 1.83 -16.76 -22.19
C ALA A 153 1.22 -18.01 -21.55
N LYS A 154 1.91 -18.62 -20.57
CA LYS A 154 1.41 -19.76 -19.79
C LYS A 154 0.23 -19.39 -18.90
N GLN A 155 0.25 -18.21 -18.27
CA GLN A 155 -0.87 -17.70 -17.48
C GLN A 155 -2.10 -17.42 -18.34
N LEU A 156 -1.93 -16.82 -19.52
CA LEU A 156 -3.04 -16.60 -20.46
C LEU A 156 -3.58 -17.93 -20.97
N GLU A 157 -2.72 -18.86 -21.35
CA GLU A 157 -3.14 -20.20 -21.79
C GLU A 157 -3.92 -20.93 -20.69
N SER A 158 -3.49 -20.84 -19.42
CA SER A 158 -4.24 -21.43 -18.30
C SER A 158 -5.57 -20.71 -18.04
N MET A 159 -5.60 -19.37 -18.08
CA MET A 159 -6.82 -18.58 -17.87
C MET A 159 -7.89 -18.86 -18.93
N TYR A 160 -7.51 -18.91 -20.21
CA TYR A 160 -8.47 -19.20 -21.28
C TYR A 160 -8.92 -20.67 -21.24
N ALA A 161 -8.03 -21.61 -20.89
CA ALA A 161 -8.40 -23.00 -20.67
C ALA A 161 -9.37 -23.19 -19.49
N GLU A 162 -9.22 -22.41 -18.42
CA GLU A 162 -10.14 -22.40 -17.26
C GLU A 162 -11.55 -21.90 -17.61
N VAL A 163 -11.70 -21.05 -18.64
CA VAL A 163 -13.01 -20.60 -19.15
C VAL A 163 -13.53 -21.50 -20.29
N GLY A 164 -12.85 -22.62 -20.56
CA GLY A 164 -13.24 -23.59 -21.59
C GLY A 164 -12.91 -23.19 -23.03
N ILE A 165 -12.08 -22.15 -23.22
CA ILE A 165 -11.64 -21.67 -24.53
C ILE A 165 -10.24 -22.22 -24.81
N VAL A 166 -10.15 -23.19 -25.71
CA VAL A 166 -8.86 -23.71 -26.18
C VAL A 166 -8.31 -22.77 -27.25
N LEU A 167 -7.28 -22.00 -26.90
CA LEU A 167 -6.57 -21.16 -27.87
C LEU A 167 -5.83 -22.05 -28.87
N PRO A 168 -5.97 -21.83 -30.19
CA PRO A 168 -5.18 -22.54 -31.19
C PRO A 168 -3.68 -22.30 -30.95
N GLY A 169 -2.83 -23.30 -31.16
CA GLY A 169 -1.36 -23.17 -30.99
C GLY A 169 -0.73 -21.97 -31.73
N ALA A 170 -1.32 -21.57 -32.86
CA ALA A 170 -0.88 -20.38 -33.60
C ALA A 170 -1.11 -19.05 -32.84
N ALA A 171 -2.13 -18.98 -31.96
CA ALA A 171 -2.40 -17.81 -31.14
C ALA A 171 -1.42 -17.72 -29.95
N THR A 172 -1.16 -18.84 -29.25
CA THR A 172 -0.16 -18.90 -28.18
C THR A 172 1.26 -18.64 -28.67
N HIS A 173 1.63 -19.16 -29.85
CA HIS A 173 2.90 -18.81 -30.50
C HIS A 173 3.01 -17.32 -30.81
N ARG A 174 1.97 -16.70 -31.37
CA ARG A 174 1.94 -15.24 -31.61
C ARG A 174 2.06 -14.42 -30.34
N PHE A 175 1.44 -14.84 -29.23
CA PHE A 175 1.59 -14.16 -27.95
C PHE A 175 3.02 -14.26 -27.40
N ALA A 176 3.65 -15.44 -27.51
CA ALA A 176 5.04 -15.62 -27.14
C ALA A 176 5.97 -14.71 -27.96
N GLU A 177 5.75 -14.64 -29.28
CA GLU A 177 6.49 -13.75 -30.19
C GLU A 177 6.31 -12.27 -29.83
N VAL A 178 5.08 -11.83 -29.54
CA VAL A 178 4.77 -10.44 -29.14
C VAL A 178 5.42 -10.11 -27.79
N ALA A 179 5.40 -11.04 -26.84
CA ALA A 179 6.01 -10.85 -25.53
C ALA A 179 7.55 -10.80 -25.62
N GLU A 180 8.16 -11.63 -26.47
CA GLU A 180 9.60 -11.60 -26.73
C GLU A 180 10.02 -10.31 -27.45
N PHE A 181 9.23 -9.87 -28.43
CA PHE A 181 9.39 -8.57 -29.09
C PHE A 181 9.30 -7.43 -28.07
N HIS A 182 8.25 -7.39 -27.24
CA HIS A 182 8.11 -6.37 -26.20
C HIS A 182 9.29 -6.39 -25.22
N ALA A 183 9.74 -7.56 -24.78
CA ALA A 183 10.92 -7.70 -23.94
C ALA A 183 12.20 -7.18 -24.63
N SER A 184 12.34 -7.41 -25.94
CA SER A 184 13.45 -6.85 -26.74
C SER A 184 13.39 -5.33 -26.82
N VAL A 185 12.20 -4.74 -26.98
CA VAL A 185 11.99 -3.29 -27.06
C VAL A 185 12.32 -2.63 -25.73
N VAL A 186 11.81 -3.18 -24.62
CA VAL A 186 12.10 -2.68 -23.26
C VAL A 186 13.60 -2.77 -22.95
N ARG A 187 14.27 -3.89 -23.26
CA ARG A 187 15.73 -4.01 -23.08
C ARG A 187 16.51 -2.98 -23.89
N ASN A 188 16.16 -2.79 -25.16
CA ASN A 188 16.81 -1.80 -26.03
C ASN A 188 16.59 -0.38 -25.50
N ARG A 189 15.39 -0.09 -25.00
CA ARG A 189 15.04 1.22 -24.44
C ARG A 189 15.75 1.49 -23.12
N GLN A 190 15.87 0.49 -22.24
CA GLN A 190 16.69 0.58 -21.03
C GLN A 190 18.16 0.87 -21.36
N MET A 191 18.75 0.16 -22.32
CA MET A 191 20.13 0.43 -22.75
C MET A 191 20.30 1.85 -23.30
N TYR A 192 19.33 2.31 -24.10
CA TYR A 192 19.33 3.68 -24.62
C TYR A 192 19.24 4.73 -23.50
N LEU A 193 18.29 4.57 -22.56
CA LEU A 193 18.11 5.47 -21.42
C LEU A 193 19.34 5.51 -20.52
N GLN A 194 19.98 4.36 -20.29
CA GLN A 194 21.19 4.26 -19.49
C GLN A 194 22.38 4.97 -20.15
N ALA A 195 22.55 4.81 -21.47
CA ALA A 195 23.58 5.52 -22.22
C ALA A 195 23.37 7.04 -22.19
N GLU A 196 22.12 7.49 -22.35
CA GLU A 196 21.76 8.91 -22.30
C GLU A 196 21.98 9.51 -20.90
N LEU A 197 21.62 8.77 -19.83
CA LEU A 197 21.86 9.18 -18.45
C LEU A 197 23.35 9.35 -18.15
N LEU A 198 24.18 8.44 -18.66
CA LEU A 198 25.63 8.50 -18.49
C LEU A 198 26.22 9.71 -19.21
N SER A 199 25.76 10.00 -20.43
CA SER A 199 26.15 11.20 -21.18
C SER A 199 25.77 12.49 -20.47
N VAL A 200 24.55 12.61 -19.96
CA VAL A 200 24.08 13.80 -19.23
C VAL A 200 24.85 13.99 -17.94
N THR A 201 25.15 12.91 -17.22
CA THR A 201 25.93 12.95 -15.98
C THR A 201 27.36 13.41 -16.22
N GLN A 202 27.99 12.96 -17.32
CA GLN A 202 29.33 13.41 -17.69
C GLN A 202 29.35 14.90 -18.05
N ARG A 203 28.37 15.38 -18.83
CA ARG A 203 28.28 16.80 -19.17
C ARG A 203 28.05 17.68 -17.94
N LEU A 204 27.26 17.23 -16.97
CA LEU A 204 27.09 17.92 -15.68
C LEU A 204 28.40 18.06 -14.91
N ALA A 205 29.26 17.05 -14.94
CA ALA A 205 30.57 17.11 -14.29
C ALA A 205 31.50 18.12 -14.98
N GLU A 206 31.49 18.16 -16.32
CA GLU A 206 32.24 19.13 -17.12
C GLU A 206 31.79 20.57 -16.86
N VAL A 207 30.49 20.84 -16.94
CA VAL A 207 29.88 22.16 -16.66
C VAL A 207 30.26 22.64 -15.26
N ASN A 208 30.20 21.77 -14.25
CA ASN A 208 30.60 22.12 -12.88
C ASN A 208 32.08 22.48 -12.78
N SER A 209 32.96 21.73 -13.46
CA SER A 209 34.40 22.02 -13.47
C SER A 209 34.72 23.33 -14.19
N GLU A 210 34.10 23.58 -15.34
CA GLU A 210 34.26 24.83 -16.11
C GLU A 210 33.80 26.03 -15.28
N ARG A 211 32.62 25.91 -14.63
CA ARG A 211 32.08 26.95 -13.76
C ARG A 211 33.04 27.29 -12.62
N GLN A 212 33.61 26.28 -11.96
CA GLN A 212 34.54 26.48 -10.85
C GLN A 212 35.83 27.20 -11.29
N ALA A 213 36.35 26.89 -12.48
CA ALA A 213 37.52 27.55 -13.05
C ALA A 213 37.24 29.02 -13.41
N LEU A 214 36.08 29.31 -14.01
CA LEU A 214 35.67 30.69 -14.33
C LEU A 214 35.45 31.51 -13.06
N ASP A 215 34.88 30.91 -12.02
CA ASP A 215 34.63 31.59 -10.75
C ASP A 215 35.94 31.96 -10.02
N GLN A 216 36.94 31.07 -10.02
CA GLN A 216 38.29 31.38 -9.50
C GLN A 216 38.98 32.51 -10.26
N ARG A 217 38.84 32.52 -11.59
CA ARG A 217 39.43 33.57 -12.44
C ARG A 217 38.74 34.91 -12.23
N ARG A 218 37.41 34.92 -12.09
CA ARG A 218 36.60 36.09 -11.74
C ARG A 218 37.00 36.64 -10.37
N SER A 219 37.13 35.77 -9.37
CA SER A 219 37.55 36.16 -8.01
C SER A 219 38.93 36.83 -8.00
N SER A 220 39.85 36.36 -8.83
CA SER A 220 41.20 36.93 -8.98
C SER A 220 41.17 38.35 -9.56
N ILE A 221 40.32 38.60 -10.58
CA ILE A 221 40.11 39.93 -11.17
C ILE A 221 39.44 40.88 -10.16
N MET A 222 38.46 40.37 -9.41
CA MET A 222 37.80 41.13 -8.34
C MET A 222 38.72 41.49 -7.18
N ASN A 223 39.76 40.69 -6.91
CA ASN A 223 40.79 41.01 -5.92
C ASN A 223 41.77 42.08 -6.39
N LEU A 224 41.96 42.25 -7.71
CA LEU A 224 42.83 43.28 -8.30
C LEU A 224 42.17 44.68 -8.27
N LEU A 225 40.84 44.73 -8.34
CA LEU A 225 40.04 45.97 -8.40
C LEU A 225 39.94 46.75 -7.06
N ASN A 226 40.67 46.32 -6.02
CA ASN A 226 40.40 46.56 -4.59
C ASN A 226 40.61 48.00 -4.05
N ASP A 227 40.98 48.96 -4.89
CA ASP A 227 41.40 50.31 -4.46
C ASP A 227 40.30 51.41 -4.58
N SER A 228 39.02 51.04 -4.73
CA SER A 228 37.92 52.03 -4.76
C SER A 228 36.76 51.71 -3.81
N MET A 229 36.19 52.76 -3.18
CA MET A 229 35.00 52.72 -2.33
C MET A 229 33.74 52.19 -3.09
N ALA A 230 33.78 52.25 -4.42
CA ALA A 230 32.80 51.68 -5.34
C ALA A 230 32.84 50.13 -5.39
N LEU A 231 34.02 49.52 -5.24
CA LEU A 231 34.13 48.05 -5.23
C LEU A 231 33.56 47.44 -3.95
N GLU A 232 33.68 48.11 -2.81
CA GLU A 232 33.13 47.60 -1.54
C GLU A 232 31.60 47.53 -1.59
N THR A 233 30.96 48.52 -2.21
CA THR A 233 29.51 48.52 -2.48
C THR A 233 29.11 47.43 -3.47
N PHE A 234 29.89 47.23 -4.53
CA PHE A 234 29.68 46.13 -5.48
C PHE A 234 29.78 44.74 -4.82
N ARG A 235 30.82 44.50 -4.00
CA ARG A 235 30.99 43.25 -3.25
C ARG A 235 29.86 43.01 -2.24
N SER A 236 29.37 44.07 -1.60
CA SER A 236 28.21 43.96 -0.71
C SER A 236 26.96 43.51 -1.48
N ALA A 237 26.73 44.08 -2.66
CA ALA A 237 25.62 43.70 -3.53
C ALA A 237 25.78 42.27 -4.11
N GLU A 238 26.99 41.81 -4.44
CA GLU A 238 27.23 40.41 -4.85
C GLU A 238 26.95 39.41 -3.72
N ARG A 239 27.33 39.74 -2.48
CA ARG A 239 27.01 38.89 -1.31
C ARG A 239 25.50 38.81 -1.09
N GLU A 240 24.81 39.95 -1.14
CA GLU A 240 23.35 39.99 -1.02
C GLU A 240 22.67 39.22 -2.15
N LEU A 241 23.21 39.26 -3.37
CA LEU A 241 22.71 38.45 -4.49
C LEU A 241 22.89 36.96 -4.21
N THR A 242 24.04 36.55 -3.67
CA THR A 242 24.32 35.15 -3.29
C THR A 242 23.37 34.67 -2.18
N ASP A 243 23.10 35.52 -1.19
CA ASP A 243 22.14 35.20 -0.12
C ASP A 243 20.70 35.08 -0.67
N LEU A 244 20.33 35.94 -1.62
CA LEU A 244 19.04 35.87 -2.33
C LEU A 244 18.94 34.61 -3.19
N ASP A 245 20.01 34.22 -3.90
CA ASP A 245 20.09 32.96 -4.65
C ASP A 245 19.85 31.75 -3.74
N ALA A 246 20.54 31.70 -2.59
CA ALA A 246 20.38 30.64 -1.60
C ALA A 246 18.94 30.61 -1.03
N LEU A 247 18.36 31.78 -0.75
CA LEU A 247 16.98 31.90 -0.28
C LEU A 247 15.97 31.44 -1.34
N VAL A 248 16.15 31.81 -2.60
CA VAL A 248 15.30 31.39 -3.72
C VAL A 248 15.35 29.87 -3.85
N ALA A 249 16.56 29.27 -3.88
CA ALA A 249 16.72 27.82 -3.98
C ALA A 249 16.10 27.07 -2.79
N ASP A 250 16.20 27.61 -1.56
CA ASP A 250 15.53 27.03 -0.39
C ASP A 250 14.00 27.12 -0.48
N LEU A 251 13.46 28.27 -0.89
CA LEU A 251 12.01 28.46 -1.07
C LEU A 251 11.45 27.57 -2.18
N GLU A 252 12.20 27.37 -3.27
CA GLU A 252 11.82 26.44 -4.36
C GLU A 252 11.75 25.00 -3.87
N ARG A 253 12.78 24.50 -3.18
CA ARG A 253 12.78 23.15 -2.60
C ARG A 253 11.62 22.94 -1.63
N LYS A 254 11.35 23.93 -0.77
CA LYS A 254 10.22 23.87 0.18
C LYS A 254 8.88 23.86 -0.53
N LEU A 255 8.73 24.66 -1.58
CA LEU A 255 7.50 24.72 -2.38
C LEU A 255 7.25 23.40 -3.10
N GLU A 256 8.27 22.82 -3.74
CA GLU A 256 8.20 21.52 -4.41
C GLU A 256 7.74 20.41 -3.45
N LEU A 257 8.31 20.38 -2.24
CA LEU A 257 7.94 19.40 -1.22
C LEU A 257 6.48 19.55 -0.78
N VAL A 258 6.02 20.78 -0.50
CA VAL A 258 4.61 21.04 -0.13
C VAL A 258 3.65 20.66 -1.26
N GLN A 259 4.00 21.00 -2.51
CA GLN A 259 3.21 20.63 -3.69
C GLN A 259 3.11 19.12 -3.84
N SER A 260 4.23 18.39 -3.70
CA SER A 260 4.23 16.91 -3.81
C SER A 260 3.28 16.24 -2.81
N VAL A 261 3.19 16.77 -1.57
CA VAL A 261 2.28 16.26 -0.53
C VAL A 261 0.83 16.60 -0.87
N SER A 262 0.59 17.80 -1.41
CA SER A 262 -0.72 18.26 -1.86
C SER A 262 -1.25 17.39 -3.01
N ASP A 263 -0.42 17.18 -4.03
CA ASP A 263 -0.72 16.35 -5.21
C ASP A 263 -0.98 14.90 -4.81
N THR A 264 -0.14 14.35 -3.91
CA THR A 264 -0.37 13.02 -3.32
C THR A 264 -1.72 12.98 -2.58
N GLY A 265 -2.12 14.06 -1.91
CA GLY A 265 -3.42 14.18 -1.26
C GLY A 265 -4.59 14.18 -2.25
N ILE A 266 -4.46 14.85 -3.40
CA ILE A 266 -5.47 14.82 -4.47
C ILE A 266 -5.60 13.41 -5.04
N ARG A 267 -4.48 12.79 -5.41
CA ARG A 267 -4.44 11.42 -5.91
C ARG A 267 -5.05 10.43 -4.92
N LEU A 268 -4.72 10.54 -3.63
CA LEU A 268 -5.29 9.69 -2.59
C LEU A 268 -6.81 9.81 -2.51
N ARG A 269 -7.37 11.03 -2.62
CA ARG A 269 -8.83 11.23 -2.63
C ARG A 269 -9.50 10.58 -3.85
N ALA A 270 -8.88 10.69 -5.02
CA ALA A 270 -9.36 10.04 -6.23
C ALA A 270 -9.38 8.51 -6.09
N MET A 271 -8.25 7.93 -5.63
CA MET A 271 -8.15 6.48 -5.38
C MET A 271 -9.16 6.00 -4.33
N MET A 272 -9.37 6.75 -3.25
CA MET A 272 -10.37 6.43 -2.22
C MET A 272 -11.78 6.37 -2.80
N SER A 273 -12.15 7.37 -3.61
CA SER A 273 -13.46 7.43 -4.26
C SER A 273 -13.66 6.28 -5.25
N GLU A 274 -12.63 5.93 -6.02
CA GLU A 274 -12.68 4.82 -6.96
C GLU A 274 -12.79 3.47 -6.24
N ALA A 275 -11.99 3.25 -5.19
CA ALA A 275 -12.02 2.02 -4.39
C ALA A 275 -13.37 1.85 -3.68
N GLU A 276 -13.91 2.92 -3.07
CA GLU A 276 -15.25 2.90 -2.47
C GLU A 276 -16.33 2.56 -3.51
N SER A 277 -16.30 3.24 -4.67
CA SER A 277 -17.26 2.96 -5.75
C SER A 277 -17.16 1.52 -6.26
N SER A 278 -15.95 1.00 -6.44
CA SER A 278 -15.73 -0.35 -6.94
C SER A 278 -16.33 -1.40 -5.99
N VAL A 279 -16.12 -1.25 -4.67
CA VAL A 279 -16.70 -2.18 -3.68
C VAL A 279 -18.22 -2.03 -3.60
N ARG A 280 -18.77 -0.81 -3.69
CA ARG A 280 -20.23 -0.61 -3.70
C ARG A 280 -20.89 -1.26 -4.91
N THR A 281 -20.28 -1.14 -6.10
CA THR A 281 -20.76 -1.81 -7.30
C THR A 281 -20.73 -3.33 -7.12
N GLU A 282 -19.63 -3.88 -6.60
CA GLU A 282 -19.52 -5.33 -6.34
C GLU A 282 -20.55 -5.83 -5.30
N ILE A 283 -20.87 -5.02 -4.28
CA ILE A 283 -21.95 -5.33 -3.32
C ILE A 283 -23.30 -5.41 -4.05
N ALA A 284 -23.61 -4.44 -4.91
CA ALA A 284 -24.86 -4.40 -5.66
C ALA A 284 -24.97 -5.56 -6.66
N ASP A 285 -23.88 -5.86 -7.38
CA ASP A 285 -23.83 -6.95 -8.36
C ASP A 285 -23.97 -8.33 -7.69
N ARG A 286 -23.72 -8.43 -6.38
CA ARG A 286 -23.80 -9.66 -5.58
C ARG A 286 -24.93 -9.67 -4.57
N GLU A 287 -25.96 -8.85 -4.75
CA GLU A 287 -27.05 -8.69 -3.78
C GLU A 287 -27.64 -10.05 -3.32
N LEU A 288 -28.00 -10.94 -4.25
CA LEU A 288 -28.63 -12.23 -3.93
C LEU A 288 -27.70 -13.21 -3.16
N PRO A 289 -26.45 -13.47 -3.59
CA PRO A 289 -25.50 -14.25 -2.78
C PRO A 289 -25.26 -13.67 -1.38
N LEU A 290 -25.17 -12.34 -1.27
CA LEU A 290 -24.94 -11.68 0.01
C LEU A 290 -26.16 -11.76 0.93
N GLU A 291 -27.37 -11.61 0.38
CA GLU A 291 -28.62 -11.82 1.10
C GLU A 291 -28.66 -13.24 1.68
N SER A 292 -28.26 -14.25 0.89
CA SER A 292 -28.20 -15.65 1.36
C SER A 292 -27.24 -15.82 2.54
N ALA A 293 -26.06 -15.20 2.50
CA ALA A 293 -25.09 -15.24 3.60
C ALA A 293 -25.60 -14.49 4.85
N ILE A 294 -26.28 -13.35 4.68
CA ILE A 294 -26.88 -12.56 5.77
C ILE A 294 -27.99 -13.37 6.45
N VAL A 295 -28.88 -13.98 5.66
CA VAL A 295 -29.97 -14.82 6.16
C VAL A 295 -29.43 -16.05 6.88
N LEU A 296 -28.41 -16.71 6.34
CA LEU A 296 -27.77 -17.84 7.02
C LEU A 296 -27.20 -17.42 8.38
N PHE A 297 -26.47 -16.29 8.45
CA PHE A 297 -25.94 -15.76 9.71
C PHE A 297 -27.05 -15.52 10.74
N GLN A 298 -28.17 -14.94 10.31
CA GLN A 298 -29.32 -14.68 11.16
C GLN A 298 -29.95 -15.99 11.67
N GLN A 299 -30.25 -16.93 10.78
CA GLN A 299 -30.88 -18.22 11.13
C GLN A 299 -30.05 -19.00 12.16
N LEU A 300 -28.73 -19.12 11.92
CA LEU A 300 -27.84 -19.80 12.85
C LEU A 300 -27.73 -19.08 14.19
N GLY A 301 -27.80 -17.75 14.18
CA GLY A 301 -27.81 -16.96 15.42
C GLY A 301 -29.09 -17.14 16.24
N GLU A 302 -30.24 -17.23 15.58
CA GLU A 302 -31.55 -17.47 16.23
C GLU A 302 -31.65 -18.89 16.83
N GLU A 303 -30.93 -19.87 16.27
CA GLU A 303 -30.78 -21.21 16.87
C GLU A 303 -30.02 -21.17 18.21
N ILE A 304 -29.13 -20.20 18.41
CA ILE A 304 -28.35 -20.04 19.65
C ILE A 304 -29.07 -19.09 20.63
N TYR A 305 -29.65 -18.01 20.12
CA TYR A 305 -30.31 -16.96 20.89
C TYR A 305 -31.72 -16.70 20.39
N ALA A 306 -32.73 -17.28 21.07
CA ALA A 306 -34.13 -17.07 20.74
C ALA A 306 -34.67 -15.68 21.11
N ASP A 307 -33.97 -14.96 21.99
CA ASP A 307 -34.41 -13.69 22.59
C ASP A 307 -33.61 -12.46 22.12
N ARG A 308 -32.77 -12.60 21.09
CA ARG A 308 -31.86 -11.53 20.63
C ARG A 308 -31.95 -11.30 19.13
N ASN A 309 -31.80 -10.05 18.71
CA ASN A 309 -31.65 -9.76 17.29
C ASN A 309 -30.21 -10.09 16.85
N VAL A 310 -30.10 -10.86 15.77
CA VAL A 310 -28.84 -11.23 15.13
C VAL A 310 -28.85 -10.68 13.70
N SER A 311 -27.76 -10.02 13.30
CA SER A 311 -27.64 -9.50 11.93
C SER A 311 -26.19 -9.44 11.47
N LEU A 312 -25.99 -9.53 10.16
CA LEU A 312 -24.69 -9.36 9.50
C LEU A 312 -24.75 -8.12 8.62
N LEU A 313 -23.89 -7.13 8.88
CA LEU A 313 -23.81 -5.94 8.04
C LEU A 313 -22.63 -6.06 7.08
N ILE A 314 -22.84 -5.72 5.81
CA ILE A 314 -21.82 -5.71 4.77
C ILE A 314 -21.83 -4.32 4.13
N GLU A 315 -20.76 -3.56 4.31
CA GLU A 315 -20.68 -2.17 3.81
C GLU A 315 -19.32 -1.83 3.22
N ALA A 316 -19.31 -0.96 2.21
CA ALA A 316 -18.07 -0.35 1.71
C ALA A 316 -17.70 0.87 2.56
N THR A 317 -16.46 0.94 3.03
CA THR A 317 -15.94 2.15 3.69
C THR A 317 -15.47 3.19 2.68
N ARG A 318 -15.26 4.43 3.13
CA ARG A 318 -14.66 5.52 2.33
C ARG A 318 -13.24 5.23 1.81
N LYS A 319 -12.56 4.21 2.34
CA LYS A 319 -11.23 3.80 1.89
C LYS A 319 -11.30 2.63 0.91
N GLY A 320 -12.50 2.19 0.53
CA GLY A 320 -12.69 0.97 -0.27
C GLY A 320 -12.44 -0.33 0.49
N VAL A 321 -12.35 -0.31 1.82
CA VAL A 321 -12.35 -1.54 2.62
C VAL A 321 -13.77 -2.12 2.64
N LEU A 322 -13.93 -3.40 2.32
CA LEU A 322 -15.15 -4.15 2.60
C LEU A 322 -15.23 -4.44 4.09
N LYS A 323 -16.28 -3.95 4.75
CA LYS A 323 -16.47 -4.11 6.18
C LYS A 323 -17.64 -5.04 6.42
N VAL A 324 -17.35 -6.17 7.07
CA VAL A 324 -18.31 -7.17 7.49
C VAL A 324 -18.46 -7.08 9.01
N VAL A 325 -19.67 -6.91 9.52
CA VAL A 325 -19.90 -6.64 10.96
C VAL A 325 -20.97 -7.59 11.50
N PRO A 326 -20.57 -8.63 12.26
CA PRO A 326 -21.52 -9.48 12.98
C PRO A 326 -22.09 -8.72 14.19
N LYS A 327 -23.41 -8.64 14.28
CA LYS A 327 -24.15 -8.02 15.38
C LYS A 327 -25.06 -9.04 16.06
N ILE A 328 -25.00 -9.02 17.39
CA ILE A 328 -25.88 -9.76 18.30
C ILE A 328 -26.19 -8.76 19.42
N ASP A 329 -27.46 -8.55 19.72
CA ASP A 329 -27.90 -7.67 20.79
C ASP A 329 -27.43 -8.17 22.18
N GLY A 330 -27.17 -7.24 23.09
CA GLY A 330 -26.70 -7.51 24.46
C GLY A 330 -25.30 -6.96 24.76
N ASP A 331 -24.88 -7.10 26.02
CA ASP A 331 -23.57 -6.64 26.49
C ASP A 331 -22.44 -7.40 25.79
N ALA A 332 -21.37 -6.70 25.38
CA ALA A 332 -20.21 -7.28 24.72
C ALA A 332 -19.41 -8.21 25.65
N SER A 333 -19.96 -9.40 25.92
CA SER A 333 -19.32 -10.47 26.70
C SER A 333 -18.38 -11.31 25.83
N ALA A 334 -17.41 -11.95 26.48
CA ALA A 334 -16.50 -12.87 25.79
C ALA A 334 -17.23 -14.05 25.13
N GLY A 335 -18.32 -14.55 25.74
CA GLY A 335 -19.17 -15.59 25.14
C GLY A 335 -19.86 -15.12 23.85
N ILE A 336 -20.45 -13.92 23.84
CA ILE A 336 -21.05 -13.36 22.61
C ILE A 336 -19.99 -13.16 21.51
N LEU A 337 -18.79 -12.74 21.89
CA LEU A 337 -17.67 -12.59 20.95
C LEU A 337 -17.30 -13.94 20.31
N GLY A 338 -17.23 -15.00 21.11
CA GLY A 338 -17.04 -16.37 20.64
C GLY A 338 -18.14 -16.78 19.66
N VAL A 339 -19.41 -16.53 20.01
CA VAL A 339 -20.54 -16.89 19.12
C VAL A 339 -20.49 -16.12 17.81
N LYS A 340 -20.17 -14.82 17.83
CA LYS A 340 -19.95 -14.02 16.61
C LYS A 340 -18.87 -14.61 15.73
N THR A 341 -17.77 -15.07 16.32
CA THR A 341 -16.66 -15.70 15.59
C THR A 341 -17.11 -17.02 14.96
N PHE A 342 -17.74 -17.89 15.75
CA PHE A 342 -18.27 -19.17 15.28
C PHE A 342 -19.24 -19.00 14.10
N LEU A 343 -20.25 -18.13 14.25
CA LEU A 343 -21.27 -17.90 13.21
C LEU A 343 -20.65 -17.35 11.93
N LEU A 344 -19.70 -16.42 12.06
CA LEU A 344 -19.04 -15.81 10.93
C LEU A 344 -18.16 -16.82 10.18
N ASP A 345 -17.39 -17.62 10.91
CA ASP A 345 -16.51 -18.65 10.35
C ASP A 345 -17.35 -19.73 9.62
N MET A 346 -18.51 -20.12 10.17
CA MET A 346 -19.47 -21.03 9.51
C MET A 346 -20.04 -20.43 8.22
N VAL A 347 -20.56 -19.20 8.28
CA VAL A 347 -21.14 -18.53 7.11
C VAL A 347 -20.10 -18.36 6.00
N CYS A 348 -18.89 -17.91 6.35
CA CYS A 348 -17.80 -17.80 5.39
C CYS A 348 -17.43 -19.16 4.77
N THR A 349 -17.37 -20.22 5.57
CA THR A 349 -17.04 -21.58 5.09
C THR A 349 -18.12 -22.09 4.14
N VAL A 350 -19.39 -22.05 4.54
CA VAL A 350 -20.52 -22.52 3.71
C VAL A 350 -20.59 -21.74 2.40
N THR A 351 -20.53 -20.41 2.47
CA THR A 351 -20.58 -19.53 1.29
C THR A 351 -19.42 -19.83 0.34
N ALA A 352 -18.21 -19.93 0.86
CA ALA A 352 -17.04 -20.17 0.01
C ALA A 352 -17.03 -21.58 -0.60
N ILE A 353 -17.53 -22.61 0.10
CA ILE A 353 -17.67 -23.95 -0.48
C ILE A 353 -18.65 -23.94 -1.65
N GLN A 354 -19.81 -23.29 -1.49
CA GLN A 354 -20.81 -23.15 -2.55
C GLN A 354 -20.25 -22.42 -3.78
N LEU A 355 -19.35 -21.47 -3.56
CA LEU A 355 -18.65 -20.72 -4.61
C LEU A 355 -17.39 -21.44 -5.15
N GLY A 356 -17.02 -22.61 -4.63
CA GLY A 356 -15.81 -23.34 -5.04
C GLY A 356 -14.49 -22.69 -4.60
N ARG A 357 -14.50 -21.88 -3.55
CA ARG A 357 -13.37 -21.05 -3.07
C ARG A 357 -12.69 -21.51 -1.79
N ALA A 358 -13.26 -22.49 -1.08
CA ALA A 358 -12.69 -23.02 0.15
C ALA A 358 -12.38 -24.52 0.04
N PRO A 359 -11.26 -24.99 0.61
CA PRO A 359 -11.12 -26.40 0.93
C PRO A 359 -12.24 -26.76 1.92
N ARG A 360 -12.87 -27.93 1.73
CA ARG A 360 -14.02 -28.41 2.49
C ARG A 360 -13.61 -28.86 3.91
N ILE A 361 -13.04 -27.93 4.69
CA ILE A 361 -12.56 -28.12 6.05
C ILE A 361 -12.73 -26.84 6.87
N LEU A 362 -13.11 -26.99 8.14
CA LEU A 362 -13.11 -25.93 9.15
C LEU A 362 -12.59 -26.52 10.47
N VAL A 363 -11.69 -25.81 11.14
CA VAL A 363 -11.05 -26.21 12.39
C VAL A 363 -11.17 -25.09 13.41
N HIS A 364 -11.75 -25.41 14.57
CA HIS A 364 -11.82 -24.51 15.71
C HIS A 364 -11.07 -25.10 16.90
N ASP A 365 -10.24 -24.27 17.53
CA ASP A 365 -9.57 -24.62 18.78
C ASP A 365 -10.48 -24.42 20.01
N SER A 366 -10.15 -25.08 21.13
CA SER A 366 -10.95 -25.08 22.35
C SER A 366 -11.16 -23.68 22.92
N GLN A 367 -10.19 -22.78 22.70
CA GLN A 367 -10.25 -21.40 23.14
C GLN A 367 -11.49 -20.64 22.62
N LEU A 368 -12.03 -21.01 21.45
CA LEU A 368 -13.27 -20.42 20.93
C LEU A 368 -14.44 -20.58 21.90
N PHE A 369 -14.49 -21.72 22.61
CA PHE A 369 -15.63 -22.15 23.41
C PHE A 369 -15.47 -21.85 24.92
N ASP A 370 -14.28 -21.46 25.37
CA ASP A 370 -13.95 -21.30 26.79
C ASP A 370 -14.86 -20.31 27.54
N SER A 371 -15.30 -19.25 26.85
CA SER A 371 -16.14 -18.19 27.44
C SER A 371 -17.64 -18.33 27.15
N MET A 372 -18.04 -19.35 26.38
CA MET A 372 -19.44 -19.64 26.09
C MET A 372 -20.09 -20.36 27.27
N ASP A 373 -21.41 -20.24 27.43
CA ASP A 373 -22.14 -21.15 28.33
C ASP A 373 -22.37 -22.52 27.68
N ASP A 374 -22.73 -23.52 28.49
CA ASP A 374 -22.80 -24.92 28.03
C ASP A 374 -23.87 -25.13 26.95
N ARG A 375 -24.96 -24.33 26.99
CA ARG A 375 -26.01 -24.33 25.97
C ARG A 375 -25.52 -23.78 24.64
N GLN A 376 -24.78 -22.67 24.68
CA GLN A 376 -24.16 -22.08 23.50
C GLN A 376 -23.19 -23.07 22.84
N ILE A 377 -22.38 -23.78 23.64
CA ILE A 377 -21.47 -24.81 23.11
C ILE A 377 -22.27 -25.93 22.42
N ALA A 378 -23.28 -26.48 23.10
CA ALA A 378 -24.11 -27.55 22.53
C ALA A 378 -24.77 -27.11 21.21
N SER A 379 -25.33 -25.90 21.15
CA SER A 379 -25.90 -25.34 19.92
C SER A 379 -24.84 -25.19 18.82
N CYS A 380 -23.67 -24.62 19.11
CA CYS A 380 -22.58 -24.47 18.14
C CYS A 380 -22.10 -25.83 17.58
N LEU A 381 -21.96 -26.84 18.43
CA LEU A 381 -21.55 -28.18 17.99
C LEU A 381 -22.63 -28.86 17.13
N ASN A 382 -23.90 -28.76 17.52
CA ASN A 382 -25.03 -29.27 16.73
C ASN A 382 -25.14 -28.57 15.37
N ILE A 383 -25.02 -27.25 15.33
CA ILE A 383 -25.00 -26.46 14.09
C ILE A 383 -23.84 -26.90 13.19
N GLY A 384 -22.63 -26.98 13.75
CA GLY A 384 -21.45 -27.32 12.99
C GLY A 384 -21.51 -28.72 12.39
N ALA A 385 -21.99 -29.70 13.16
CA ALA A 385 -22.18 -31.07 12.69
C ALA A 385 -23.25 -31.15 11.58
N ARG A 386 -24.40 -30.50 11.77
CA ARG A 386 -25.47 -30.45 10.77
C ARG A 386 -25.00 -29.82 9.45
N LEU A 387 -24.34 -28.67 9.53
CA LEU A 387 -23.83 -27.99 8.33
C LEU A 387 -22.73 -28.80 7.63
N ALA A 388 -21.86 -29.47 8.39
CA ALA A 388 -20.83 -30.35 7.84
C ALA A 388 -21.43 -31.47 6.98
N ASP A 389 -22.52 -32.08 7.45
CA ASP A 389 -23.25 -33.12 6.71
C ASP A 389 -24.01 -32.57 5.51
N GLU A 390 -24.76 -31.47 5.69
CA GLU A 390 -25.61 -30.87 4.65
C GLU A 390 -24.79 -30.28 3.48
N VAL A 391 -23.69 -29.59 3.79
CA VAL A 391 -22.86 -28.86 2.81
C VAL A 391 -21.70 -29.73 2.32
N GLY A 392 -21.30 -30.73 3.10
CA GLY A 392 -20.24 -31.68 2.78
C GLY A 392 -18.84 -31.13 3.06
N PHE A 393 -18.51 -30.87 4.32
CA PHE A 393 -17.17 -30.49 4.74
C PHE A 393 -16.76 -31.14 6.07
N GLN A 394 -15.46 -31.19 6.32
CA GLN A 394 -14.95 -31.72 7.59
C GLN A 394 -14.91 -30.60 8.62
N TYR A 395 -15.68 -30.74 9.70
CA TYR A 395 -15.61 -29.85 10.86
C TYR A 395 -14.82 -30.52 11.98
N VAL A 396 -13.69 -29.93 12.36
CA VAL A 396 -12.80 -30.43 13.42
C VAL A 396 -12.81 -29.45 14.58
N VAL A 397 -13.07 -29.96 15.78
CA VAL A 397 -13.09 -29.14 17.00
C VAL A 397 -12.20 -29.79 18.04
N THR A 398 -11.28 -29.01 18.62
CA THR A 398 -10.64 -29.39 19.87
C THR A 398 -11.48 -28.85 21.03
N LEU A 399 -11.67 -29.64 22.07
CA LEU A 399 -12.50 -29.25 23.21
C LEU A 399 -12.01 -29.97 24.47
N ASN A 400 -12.00 -29.27 25.60
CA ASN A 400 -11.70 -29.88 26.89
C ASN A 400 -12.79 -30.92 27.25
N SER A 401 -12.38 -32.02 27.88
CA SER A 401 -13.29 -33.16 28.12
C SER A 401 -14.46 -32.82 29.05
N ASP A 402 -14.26 -31.91 30.01
CA ASP A 402 -15.31 -31.39 30.88
C ASP A 402 -16.33 -30.54 30.09
N ARG A 403 -15.86 -29.69 29.18
CA ARG A 403 -16.70 -28.90 28.28
C ARG A 403 -17.51 -29.77 27.32
N LEU A 404 -16.90 -30.85 26.80
CA LEU A 404 -17.61 -31.84 25.99
C LEU A 404 -18.73 -32.52 26.78
N THR A 405 -18.45 -32.94 28.02
CA THR A 405 -19.44 -33.57 28.90
C THR A 405 -20.61 -32.63 29.23
N ALA A 406 -20.31 -31.34 29.44
CA ALA A 406 -21.32 -30.32 29.67
C ALA A 406 -22.21 -30.12 28.42
N ALA A 407 -21.61 -30.04 27.23
CA ALA A 407 -22.36 -29.96 25.98
C ALA A 407 -23.24 -31.19 25.73
N GLU A 408 -22.76 -32.40 26.06
CA GLU A 408 -23.57 -33.63 26.00
C GLU A 408 -24.80 -33.55 26.92
N SER A 409 -24.64 -32.95 28.10
CA SER A 409 -25.73 -32.78 29.07
C SER A 409 -26.80 -31.79 28.59
N GLU A 410 -26.41 -30.82 27.74
CA GLU A 410 -27.31 -29.84 27.12
C GLU A 410 -27.84 -30.31 25.74
N GLY A 411 -27.49 -31.53 25.29
CA GLY A 411 -28.12 -32.18 24.13
C GLY A 411 -27.25 -32.32 22.88
N PHE A 412 -25.93 -32.23 22.96
CA PHE A 412 -25.02 -32.65 21.88
C PHE A 412 -24.76 -34.17 21.93
N ASP A 413 -24.88 -34.89 20.81
CA ASP A 413 -24.55 -36.33 20.74
C ASP A 413 -23.25 -36.57 19.96
N ARG A 414 -22.17 -36.91 20.67
CA ARG A 414 -20.88 -37.22 20.03
C ARG A 414 -20.81 -38.61 19.38
N ARG A 415 -21.72 -39.53 19.72
CA ARG A 415 -21.60 -40.95 19.35
C ARG A 415 -21.60 -41.18 17.85
N SER A 416 -22.22 -40.29 17.09
CA SER A 416 -22.22 -40.32 15.62
C SER A 416 -20.87 -39.94 14.98
N TYR A 417 -19.91 -39.42 15.76
CA TYR A 417 -18.69 -38.80 15.25
C TYR A 417 -17.39 -39.38 15.85
N VAL A 418 -17.48 -40.51 16.58
CA VAL A 418 -16.29 -41.18 17.14
C VAL A 418 -15.57 -41.94 16.02
N ILE A 419 -14.29 -41.63 15.82
CA ILE A 419 -13.42 -42.33 14.86
C ILE A 419 -12.54 -43.33 15.62
N ASP A 420 -12.59 -44.59 15.23
CA ASP A 420 -11.69 -45.62 15.75
C ASP A 420 -10.28 -45.53 15.12
N PRO A 421 -9.19 -45.69 15.89
CA PRO A 421 -9.16 -45.98 17.33
C PRO A 421 -9.31 -44.72 18.21
N VAL A 422 -10.02 -44.84 19.33
CA VAL A 422 -10.09 -43.81 20.36
C VAL A 422 -8.76 -43.73 21.11
N LEU A 423 -8.07 -42.59 20.98
CA LEU A 423 -6.82 -42.34 21.71
C LEU A 423 -7.13 -41.82 23.12
N THR A 424 -6.52 -42.42 24.13
CA THR A 424 -6.70 -42.04 25.54
C THR A 424 -5.44 -42.26 26.36
N ASP A 425 -5.19 -41.35 27.30
CA ASP A 425 -4.12 -41.52 28.29
C ASP A 425 -4.48 -42.51 29.41
N SER A 426 -5.64 -43.15 29.33
CA SER A 426 -6.06 -44.19 30.27
C SER A 426 -5.65 -45.59 29.78
N GLY A 427 -5.13 -46.41 30.70
CA GLY A 427 -4.68 -47.78 30.41
C GLY A 427 -3.36 -47.88 29.64
N GLU A 428 -2.94 -49.11 29.35
CA GLU A 428 -1.69 -49.40 28.61
C GLU A 428 -1.90 -49.35 27.08
N GLU A 429 -3.11 -49.64 26.59
CA GLU A 429 -3.41 -49.79 25.16
C GLU A 429 -4.00 -48.52 24.50
N GLY A 430 -4.28 -47.47 25.27
CA GLY A 430 -4.97 -46.27 24.78
C GLY A 430 -4.13 -45.29 23.95
N GLY A 431 -2.80 -45.47 23.90
CA GLY A 431 -1.89 -44.55 23.20
C GLY A 431 -1.96 -44.68 21.67
N LEU A 432 -1.40 -43.71 20.94
CA LEU A 432 -1.32 -43.69 19.47
C LEU A 432 -0.79 -45.00 18.86
N PHE A 433 0.12 -45.67 19.57
CA PHE A 433 0.75 -46.92 19.12
C PHE A 433 0.02 -48.18 19.61
N GLY A 434 -1.05 -48.07 20.40
CA GLY A 434 -1.73 -49.20 21.02
C GLY A 434 -0.93 -49.84 22.19
N PHE A 435 0.18 -49.23 22.60
CA PHE A 435 1.01 -49.59 23.75
C PHE A 435 1.81 -48.36 24.23
N ARG A 436 2.39 -48.44 25.43
CA ARG A 436 3.30 -47.41 25.96
C ARG A 436 4.75 -47.86 25.91
N PHE A 437 5.65 -46.93 25.58
CA PHE A 437 7.08 -47.15 25.72
C PHE A 437 7.41 -47.20 27.22
N ILE A 438 7.85 -48.37 27.68
CA ILE A 438 8.29 -48.62 29.06
C ILE A 438 9.70 -48.07 29.24
#